data_AF-A0A7H4P622-F1
#
_entry.id   AF-A0A7H4P622-F1
#
_cell.length_a   1.000
_cell.length_b   1.000
_cell.length_c   1.000
_cell.angle_alpha   90.00
_cell.angle_beta   90.00
_cell.angle_gamma   90.00
#
_symmetry.space_group_name_H-M   'P 1'
#
loop_
_entity.id
_entity.type
_entity.pdbx_description
1 polymer ?
#
loop_
_entity_poly.entity_id
_entity_poly.type
_entity_poly.pdbx_seq_one_letter_code
_entity_poly.pdbx_strand_id
1 'polypeptide(L)'
;MQSRRLHRLSRFRRNKRRLRDRLRQRIFFGEDKETPETMEKPRVVVLTGAGISAESGIKTFRAADGLWEEHRVEDVATPEGFARDPALVQAFYNDRRRQPAKP
;
A
#
# COMPACT_ATOMS: atom_id res chain seq x y z
N MET A 1 4.58 11.10 58.54
CA MET A 1 5.54 11.89 57.70
C MET A 1 5.90 11.26 56.34
N GLN A 2 5.41 10.07 55.96
CA GLN A 2 5.80 9.39 54.69
C GLN A 2 4.99 9.82 53.43
N SER A 3 3.75 10.29 53.60
CA SER A 3 2.84 10.65 52.49
C SER A 3 3.32 11.83 51.62
N ARG A 4 3.97 12.83 52.22
CA ARG A 4 4.44 14.04 51.49
C ARG A 4 5.61 13.76 50.53
N ARG A 5 6.44 12.74 50.81
CA ARG A 5 7.62 12.38 49.98
C ARG A 5 7.21 11.64 48.72
N LEU A 6 6.25 10.72 48.82
CA LEU A 6 5.68 10.00 47.67
C LEU A 6 4.91 10.92 46.73
N HIS A 7 4.18 11.89 47.27
CA HIS A 7 3.47 12.90 46.48
C HIS A 7 4.44 13.83 45.71
N ARG A 8 5.57 14.20 46.32
CA ARG A 8 6.61 15.02 45.66
C ARG A 8 7.30 14.24 44.52
N LEU A 9 7.57 12.96 44.73
CA LEU A 9 8.15 12.07 43.72
C LEU A 9 7.20 11.82 42.54
N SER A 10 5.90 11.66 42.78
CA SER A 10 4.91 11.48 41.71
C SER A 10 4.71 12.76 40.90
N ARG A 11 4.71 13.94 41.54
CA ARG A 11 4.71 15.25 40.85
C ARG A 11 5.97 15.44 40.00
N PHE A 12 7.15 15.08 40.51
CA PHE A 12 8.40 15.17 39.76
C PHE A 12 8.42 14.27 38.52
N ARG A 13 8.02 12.99 38.67
CA ARG A 13 7.92 12.05 37.55
C ARG A 13 6.91 12.53 36.49
N ARG A 14 5.77 13.08 36.91
CA ARG A 14 4.75 13.65 36.03
C ARG A 14 5.27 14.87 35.26
N ASN A 15 6.00 15.76 35.92
CA ASN A 15 6.61 16.93 35.28
C ASN A 15 7.72 16.54 34.31
N LYS A 16 8.57 15.56 34.66
CA LYS A 16 9.63 15.05 33.77
C LYS A 16 9.05 14.38 32.52
N ARG A 17 7.96 13.62 32.65
CA ARG A 17 7.22 13.04 31.52
C ARG A 17 6.67 14.14 30.61
N ARG A 18 5.97 15.13 31.18
CA ARG A 18 5.43 16.27 30.41
C ARG A 18 6.52 17.08 29.70
N LEU A 19 7.67 17.28 30.33
CA LEU A 19 8.82 17.96 29.70
C LEU A 19 9.36 17.15 28.52
N ARG A 20 9.50 15.83 28.68
CA ARG A 20 9.97 14.94 27.61
C ARG A 20 8.98 14.85 26.45
N ASP A 21 7.68 14.82 26.76
CA ASP A 21 6.62 14.82 25.75
C ASP A 21 6.61 16.16 24.98
N ARG A 22 6.77 17.29 25.66
CA ARG A 22 6.94 18.61 25.02
C ARG A 22 8.21 18.72 24.19
N LEU A 23 9.33 18.14 24.66
CA LEU A 23 10.59 18.15 23.93
C LEU A 23 10.49 17.28 22.67
N ARG A 24 9.87 16.10 22.76
CA ARG A 24 9.57 15.25 21.60
C ARG A 24 8.66 15.97 20.63
N GLN A 25 7.58 16.59 21.10
CA GLN A 25 6.70 17.34 20.22
C GLN A 25 7.44 18.48 19.50
N ARG A 26 8.34 19.18 20.20
CA ARG A 26 9.14 20.24 19.59
C ARG A 26 10.25 19.76 18.65
N ILE A 27 10.79 18.56 18.86
CA ILE A 27 11.82 17.98 17.98
C ILE A 27 11.18 17.37 16.72
N PHE A 28 10.00 16.76 16.84
CA PHE A 28 9.32 16.10 15.72
C PHE A 28 8.32 17.00 14.97
N PHE A 29 7.79 18.04 15.60
CA PHE A 29 6.76 18.93 15.02
C PHE A 29 7.13 20.42 15.20
N GLY A 30 8.42 20.72 15.39
CA GLY A 30 8.91 22.07 15.71
C GLY A 30 8.93 23.05 14.56
N GLU A 31 8.98 22.55 13.32
CA GLU A 31 9.13 23.39 12.11
C GLU A 31 7.86 23.49 11.26
N ASP A 32 6.78 22.79 11.61
CA ASP A 32 5.52 22.82 10.85
C ASP A 32 4.51 23.80 11.48
N LYS A 33 4.95 25.03 11.73
CA LYS A 33 4.04 26.16 12.03
C LYS A 33 3.64 26.93 10.76
N GLU A 34 3.62 26.28 9.61
CA GLU A 34 2.90 26.81 8.46
C GLU A 34 1.41 26.52 8.64
N THR A 35 0.62 27.59 8.62
CA THR A 35 -0.84 27.57 8.60
C THR A 35 -1.35 26.61 7.52
N PRO A 36 -2.31 25.72 7.82
CA PRO A 36 -2.78 24.68 6.90
C PRO A 36 -3.62 25.21 5.71
N GLU A 37 -3.76 26.53 5.56
CA GLU A 37 -4.73 27.13 4.63
C GLU A 37 -4.29 27.10 3.16
N THR A 38 -3.01 26.86 2.85
CA THR A 38 -2.54 26.73 1.45
C THR A 38 -1.24 25.92 1.35
N MET A 39 -1.23 24.69 1.88
CA MET A 39 -0.23 23.73 1.41
C MET A 39 -0.61 23.35 -0.02
N GLU A 40 0.24 23.69 -1.01
CA GLU A 40 0.07 23.15 -2.36
C GLU A 40 0.07 21.62 -2.22
N LYS A 41 -1.09 20.99 -2.47
CA LYS A 41 -1.25 19.56 -2.23
C LYS A 41 -0.13 18.82 -2.98
N PRO A 42 0.64 17.94 -2.32
CA PRO A 42 1.69 17.21 -2.98
C PRO A 42 1.11 16.46 -4.19
N ARG A 43 1.76 16.60 -5.34
CA ARG A 43 1.34 15.94 -6.58
C ARG A 43 1.81 14.49 -6.51
N VAL A 44 0.93 13.62 -6.03
CA VAL A 44 1.22 12.19 -5.90
C VAL A 44 0.86 11.46 -7.18
N VAL A 45 1.80 10.68 -7.72
CA VAL A 45 1.58 9.77 -8.85
C VAL A 45 1.88 8.35 -8.39
N VAL A 46 0.98 7.42 -8.67
CA VAL A 46 1.15 5.99 -8.40
C VAL A 46 1.13 5.24 -9.71
N LEU A 47 2.26 4.60 -10.06
CA LEU A 47 2.33 3.62 -11.13
C LEU A 47 2.11 2.24 -10.54
N THR A 48 1.08 1.54 -10.99
CA THR A 48 0.75 0.19 -10.55
C THR A 48 0.73 -0.79 -11.72
N GLY A 49 0.80 -2.08 -11.42
CA GLY A 49 0.72 -3.16 -12.38
C GLY A 49 -0.05 -4.34 -11.80
N ALA A 50 -0.06 -5.48 -12.51
CA ALA A 50 -0.83 -6.67 -12.12
C ALA A 50 -0.51 -7.19 -10.70
N GLY A 51 0.68 -6.87 -10.16
CA GLY A 51 1.11 -7.26 -8.81
C GLY A 51 0.17 -6.84 -7.70
N ILE A 52 -0.49 -5.67 -7.82
CA ILE A 52 -1.43 -5.19 -6.79
C ILE A 52 -2.67 -6.11 -6.67
N SER A 53 -2.99 -6.83 -7.74
CA SER A 53 -4.14 -7.75 -7.80
C SER A 53 -3.79 -9.19 -7.42
N ALA A 54 -2.51 -9.49 -7.15
CA ALA A 54 -2.10 -10.85 -6.76
C ALA A 54 -2.76 -11.28 -5.44
N GLU A 55 -2.86 -10.35 -4.48
CA GLU A 55 -3.45 -10.60 -3.16
C GLU A 55 -4.97 -10.87 -3.23
N SER A 56 -5.67 -10.37 -4.26
CA SER A 56 -7.09 -10.66 -4.51
C SER A 56 -7.33 -11.96 -5.29
N GLY A 57 -6.26 -12.72 -5.56
CA GLY A 57 -6.33 -14.01 -6.23
C GLY A 57 -6.32 -13.93 -7.76
N ILE A 58 -6.03 -12.77 -8.35
CA ILE A 58 -5.88 -12.62 -9.80
C ILE A 58 -4.44 -12.98 -10.19
N LYS A 59 -4.26 -13.97 -11.07
CA LYS A 59 -2.90 -14.34 -11.52
C LYS A 59 -2.28 -13.22 -12.34
N THR A 60 -1.01 -12.93 -12.03
CA THR A 60 -0.24 -11.88 -12.71
C THR A 60 0.47 -12.45 -13.95
N PHE A 61 0.95 -11.56 -14.83
CA PHE A 61 1.64 -11.92 -16.08
C PHE A 61 2.96 -12.69 -15.89
N ARG A 62 3.52 -12.73 -14.68
CA ARG A 62 4.79 -13.42 -14.39
C ARG A 62 4.56 -14.47 -13.31
N ALA A 63 4.05 -15.65 -13.70
CA ALA A 63 4.20 -16.84 -12.88
C ALA A 63 5.63 -17.39 -13.02
N ALA A 64 6.10 -18.16 -12.03
CA ALA A 64 7.50 -18.61 -11.94
C ALA A 64 7.96 -19.48 -13.13
N ASP A 65 7.03 -19.98 -13.93
CA ASP A 65 7.22 -20.80 -15.13
C ASP A 65 7.15 -20.01 -16.45
N GLY A 66 6.89 -18.70 -16.40
CA GLY A 66 6.77 -17.85 -17.59
C GLY A 66 5.45 -18.00 -18.36
N LEU A 67 4.51 -18.79 -17.83
CA LEU A 67 3.17 -18.94 -18.39
C LEU A 67 2.20 -17.98 -17.71
N TRP A 68 1.19 -17.54 -18.45
CA TRP A 68 0.09 -16.76 -17.92
C TRP A 68 -1.21 -17.55 -18.05
N GLU A 69 -1.76 -17.97 -16.90
CA GLU A 69 -2.87 -18.94 -16.87
C GLU A 69 -2.56 -20.19 -17.71
N GLU A 70 -1.33 -20.71 -17.63
CA GLU A 70 -0.87 -21.88 -18.39
C GLU A 70 -0.70 -21.65 -19.91
N HIS A 71 -0.91 -20.42 -20.39
CA HIS A 71 -0.69 -20.03 -21.78
C HIS A 71 0.58 -19.20 -21.97
N ARG A 72 1.24 -19.35 -23.12
CA ARG A 72 2.28 -18.41 -23.55
C ARG A 72 1.63 -17.07 -23.88
N VAL A 73 2.21 -15.98 -23.41
CA VAL A 73 1.64 -14.63 -23.56
C VAL A 73 1.47 -14.26 -25.04
N GLU A 74 2.43 -14.64 -25.87
CA GLU A 74 2.43 -14.42 -27.31
C GLU A 74 1.26 -15.09 -28.04
N ASP A 75 0.67 -16.14 -27.49
CA ASP A 75 -0.43 -16.86 -28.12
C ASP A 75 -1.79 -16.21 -27.82
N VAL A 76 -1.88 -15.47 -26.70
CA VAL A 76 -3.15 -14.95 -26.19
C VAL A 76 -3.22 -13.42 -26.09
N ALA A 77 -2.09 -12.73 -26.14
CA ALA A 77 -1.99 -11.28 -25.91
C ALA A 77 -1.21 -10.55 -27.00
N THR A 78 -1.24 -11.04 -28.24
CA THR A 78 -0.66 -10.36 -29.41
C THR A 78 -1.63 -10.36 -30.59
N PRO A 79 -1.54 -9.38 -31.51
CA PRO A 79 -2.29 -9.39 -32.76
C PRO A 79 -2.03 -10.66 -33.59
N GLU A 80 -0.78 -11.13 -33.61
CA GLU A 80 -0.36 -12.33 -34.34
C GLU A 80 -0.96 -13.60 -33.74
N GLY A 81 -1.02 -13.69 -32.40
CA GLY A 81 -1.70 -14.77 -31.69
C GLY A 81 -3.20 -14.80 -32.00
N PHE A 82 -3.84 -13.64 -31.99
CA PHE A 82 -5.25 -13.52 -32.39
C PHE A 82 -5.49 -13.91 -33.86
N ALA A 83 -4.63 -13.48 -34.78
CA ALA A 83 -4.73 -13.87 -36.19
C ALA A 83 -4.54 -15.38 -36.41
N ARG A 84 -3.72 -16.02 -35.58
CA ARG A 84 -3.45 -17.47 -35.64
C ARG A 84 -4.61 -18.30 -35.08
N ASP A 85 -5.18 -17.90 -33.94
CA ASP A 85 -6.30 -18.60 -33.31
C ASP A 85 -7.21 -17.64 -32.51
N PRO A 86 -8.23 -17.03 -33.17
CA PRO A 86 -9.17 -16.13 -32.49
C PRO A 86 -10.00 -16.83 -31.41
N ALA A 87 -10.27 -18.13 -31.57
CA ALA A 87 -11.11 -18.89 -30.65
C ALA A 87 -10.39 -19.13 -29.32
N LEU A 88 -9.10 -19.48 -29.38
CA LEU A 88 -8.23 -19.58 -28.21
C LEU A 88 -8.17 -18.27 -27.43
N VAL A 89 -7.92 -17.14 -28.12
CA VAL A 89 -7.85 -15.82 -27.47
C VAL A 89 -9.18 -15.47 -26.81
N GLN A 90 -10.30 -15.70 -27.50
CA GLN A 90 -11.61 -15.40 -26.95
C GLN A 90 -11.94 -16.26 -25.73
N ALA A 91 -11.63 -17.57 -25.76
CA ALA A 91 -11.79 -18.48 -24.64
C ALA A 91 -10.94 -18.04 -23.44
N PHE A 92 -9.66 -17.75 -23.68
CA PHE A 92 -8.73 -17.25 -22.67
C PHE A 92 -9.28 -16.02 -21.92
N TYR A 93 -9.73 -14.99 -22.65
CA TYR A 93 -10.29 -13.79 -22.00
C TYR A 93 -11.67 -14.02 -21.38
N ASN A 94 -12.47 -14.95 -21.89
CA ASN A 94 -13.73 -15.36 -21.25
C ASN A 94 -13.47 -15.97 -19.87
N ASP A 95 -12.49 -16.86 -19.76
CA ASP A 95 -12.17 -17.51 -18.50
C ASP A 95 -11.62 -16.53 -17.46
N ARG A 96 -10.79 -15.57 -17.90
CA ARG A 96 -10.34 -14.48 -17.04
C ARG A 96 -11.47 -13.58 -16.55
N ARG A 97 -12.48 -13.31 -17.37
CA ARG A 97 -13.68 -12.54 -16.96
C ARG A 97 -14.53 -13.28 -15.93
N ARG A 98 -14.49 -14.62 -15.94
CA ARG A 98 -15.24 -15.46 -14.99
C ARG A 98 -14.53 -15.59 -13.64
N GLN A 99 -13.24 -15.30 -13.56
CA GLN A 99 -12.51 -15.34 -12.29
C GLN A 99 -13.12 -14.33 -11.31
N PRO A 100 -13.71 -14.79 -10.19
CA PRO A 100 -14.21 -13.87 -9.19
C PRO A 100 -13.03 -13.23 -8.47
N ALA A 101 -13.06 -11.91 -8.31
CA ALA A 101 -12.23 -11.26 -7.30
C ALA A 101 -12.63 -11.84 -5.94
N LYS A 102 -11.68 -12.40 -5.18
CA LYS A 102 -11.98 -12.79 -3.79
C LYS A 102 -12.38 -11.52 -3.02
N PRO A 103 -13.46 -11.56 -2.20
CA PRO A 103 -13.83 -10.43 -1.35
C PRO A 103 -12.77 -10.14 -0.29
#